data_AF-A0A3M1AUX8-F1
#
_entry.id   AF-A0A3M1AUX8-F1
#
_cell.length_a   1.000
_cell.length_b   1.000
_cell.length_c   1.000
_cell.angle_alpha   90.00
_cell.angle_beta   90.00
_cell.angle_gamma   90.00
#
_symmetry.space_group_name_H-M   'P 1'
#
loop_
_entity.id
_entity.type
_entity.pdbx_description
1 polymer ?
#
loop_
_entity_poly.entity_id
_entity_poly.type
_entity_poly.pdbx_seq_one_letter_code
_entity_poly.pdbx_strand_id
1 'polypeptide(L)'
;MDHDNQNMNFQSGIARSIVRNLASLAILGALVGFIFGEANAKLITGITVTPLNAAAGEQSIYEVTLVSSQNMLPNDRLVFQFPSGFDASGVLVASAISGIDGGLIVTSATTSEVILTRDNTGNTVAGSTSITVRFGNVTNHTT
;
A
#
# COMPACT_ATOMS: atom_id res chain seq x y z
N MET A 1 -7.85 29.85 -57.69
CA MET A 1 -7.20 29.92 -56.37
C MET A 1 -8.29 29.55 -55.39
N ASP A 2 -8.66 28.27 -55.25
CA ASP A 2 -7.83 27.20 -54.66
C ASP A 2 -7.10 27.72 -53.42
N HIS A 3 -7.47 27.18 -52.26
CA HIS A 3 -6.59 26.55 -51.29
C HIS A 3 -7.40 26.26 -50.01
N ASP A 4 -7.61 24.96 -49.76
CA ASP A 4 -7.42 24.32 -48.45
C ASP A 4 -8.32 24.71 -47.26
N ASN A 5 -8.69 23.83 -46.33
CA ASN A 5 -8.55 22.39 -46.18
C ASN A 5 -9.30 22.10 -44.86
N GLN A 6 -10.16 21.08 -44.89
CA GLN A 6 -10.55 20.20 -43.80
C GLN A 6 -10.12 20.64 -42.38
N ASN A 7 -11.04 21.21 -41.60
CA ASN A 7 -10.96 21.09 -40.14
C ASN A 7 -12.14 20.27 -39.62
N MET A 8 -12.15 19.02 -40.08
CA MET A 8 -12.18 17.85 -39.22
C MET A 8 -13.08 17.92 -37.98
N ASN A 9 -14.31 17.53 -38.24
CA ASN A 9 -15.26 16.84 -37.37
C ASN A 9 -14.62 15.63 -36.63
N PHE A 10 -13.81 15.86 -35.59
CA PHE A 10 -13.20 14.80 -34.75
C PHE A 10 -13.38 14.99 -33.24
N GLN A 11 -14.41 15.71 -32.79
CA GLN A 11 -14.64 15.88 -31.35
C GLN A 11 -15.90 15.18 -30.81
N SER A 12 -16.63 14.39 -31.61
CA SER A 12 -17.81 13.64 -31.12
C SER A 12 -17.55 12.18 -30.69
N GLY A 13 -16.30 11.72 -30.72
CA GLY A 13 -15.95 10.30 -30.50
C GLY A 13 -15.25 9.93 -29.18
N ILE A 14 -14.79 10.91 -28.39
CA ILE A 14 -13.94 10.64 -27.20
C ILE A 14 -14.62 10.95 -25.86
N ALA A 15 -15.82 11.56 -25.88
CA ALA A 15 -16.56 11.94 -24.68
C ALA A 15 -17.48 10.82 -24.14
N ARG A 16 -17.11 9.54 -24.32
CA ARG A 16 -17.80 8.37 -23.73
C ARG A 16 -16.97 7.63 -22.67
N SER A 17 -16.02 8.32 -22.04
CA SER A 17 -15.26 7.77 -20.91
C SER A 17 -15.09 8.78 -19.76
N ILE A 18 -16.18 9.41 -19.32
CA ILE A 18 -16.23 10.15 -18.03
C ILE A 18 -17.44 9.70 -17.17
N VAL A 19 -18.08 8.58 -17.50
CA VAL A 19 -19.18 8.04 -16.69
C VAL A 19 -18.84 6.61 -16.30
N ARG A 20 -17.92 6.46 -15.33
CA ARG A 20 -17.77 5.28 -14.46
C ARG A 20 -16.58 5.49 -13.53
N ASN A 21 -16.84 6.16 -12.40
CA ASN A 21 -16.35 5.80 -11.06
C ASN A 21 -16.59 6.95 -10.08
N LEU A 22 -17.85 7.28 -9.86
CA LEU A 22 -18.29 8.00 -8.65
C LEU A 22 -18.56 7.01 -7.49
N ALA A 23 -17.92 5.84 -7.50
CA ALA A 23 -17.93 4.88 -6.40
C ALA A 23 -16.62 4.97 -5.60
N SER A 24 -16.13 6.19 -5.34
CA SER A 24 -15.20 6.42 -4.23
C SER A 24 -16.02 6.61 -2.96
N LEU A 25 -16.73 5.56 -2.53
CA LEU A 25 -17.23 5.50 -1.18
C LEU A 25 -16.04 5.12 -0.31
N ALA A 26 -15.57 6.08 0.49
CA ALA A 26 -14.41 5.95 1.35
C ALA A 26 -14.63 4.82 2.37
N ILE A 27 -14.12 3.62 2.08
CA ILE A 27 -13.90 2.61 3.12
C ILE A 27 -12.52 2.88 3.70
N LEU A 28 -12.45 3.90 4.56
CA LEU A 28 -11.28 4.17 5.37
C LEU A 28 -11.24 3.17 6.54
N GLY A 29 -10.96 1.91 6.23
CA GLY A 29 -10.61 0.92 7.25
C GLY A 29 -9.21 1.23 7.74
N ALA A 30 -9.07 1.74 8.96
CA ALA A 30 -7.78 2.08 9.52
C ALA A 30 -6.91 0.81 9.65
N LEU A 31 -5.95 0.65 8.74
CA LEU A 31 -4.84 -0.29 8.89
C LEU A 31 -3.88 0.28 9.93
N VAL A 32 -3.65 -0.46 11.01
CA VAL A 32 -2.71 -0.05 12.06
C VAL A 32 -1.38 -0.74 11.81
N GLY A 33 -0.34 0.08 11.56
CA GLY A 33 1.04 -0.39 11.43
C GLY A 33 1.79 -0.31 12.76
N PHE A 34 2.44 -1.38 13.18
CA PHE A 34 3.37 -1.41 14.31
C PHE A 34 4.74 -1.93 13.83
N ILE A 35 5.84 -1.37 14.34
CA ILE A 35 7.17 -1.94 14.11
C ILE A 35 7.63 -2.66 15.38
N PHE A 36 7.92 -3.95 15.31
CA PHE A 36 8.46 -4.73 16.43
C PHE A 36 9.94 -5.00 16.21
N GLY A 37 10.79 -4.44 17.06
CA GLY A 37 12.10 -5.00 17.38
C GLY A 37 11.95 -5.92 18.58
N GLU A 38 12.85 -6.89 18.76
CA GLU A 38 12.77 -7.86 19.87
C GLU A 38 12.39 -7.16 21.20
N ALA A 39 11.18 -7.49 21.68
CA ALA A 39 10.48 -7.03 22.88
C ALA A 39 9.89 -5.59 22.97
N ASN A 40 10.00 -4.69 21.97
CA ASN A 40 9.38 -3.35 22.08
C ASN A 40 8.75 -2.85 20.76
N ALA A 41 7.46 -2.52 20.81
CA ALA A 41 6.77 -1.82 19.72
C ALA A 41 7.31 -0.38 19.61
N LYS A 42 7.70 0.03 18.40
CA LYS A 42 8.18 1.40 18.12
C LYS A 42 7.00 2.29 17.74
N LEU A 43 7.05 3.54 18.21
CA LEU A 43 6.00 4.52 17.97
C LEU A 43 6.03 5.00 16.51
N ILE A 44 4.96 4.66 15.77
CA ILE A 44 4.63 5.24 14.48
C ILE A 44 4.05 6.64 14.69
N THR A 45 4.65 7.63 14.05
CA THR A 45 4.25 9.05 14.11
C THR A 45 3.48 9.50 12.88
N GLY A 46 3.46 8.70 11.81
CA GLY A 46 2.65 8.94 10.62
C GLY A 46 2.45 7.65 9.84
N ILE A 47 1.24 7.47 9.29
CA ILE A 47 0.91 6.36 8.41
C ILE A 47 -0.08 6.82 7.34
N THR A 48 0.15 6.41 6.10
CA THR A 48 -0.80 6.53 4.99
C THR A 48 -0.90 5.19 4.29
N VAL A 49 -2.12 4.84 3.88
CA VAL A 49 -2.45 3.51 3.36
C VAL A 49 -3.34 3.71 2.15
N THR A 50 -2.87 3.24 1.00
CA THR A 50 -3.56 3.42 -0.28
C THR A 50 -3.70 2.07 -0.97
N PRO A 51 -4.92 1.54 -1.11
CA PRO A 51 -5.16 0.41 -1.98
C PRO A 51 -5.11 0.86 -3.44
N LEU A 52 -4.49 0.04 -4.30
CA LEU A 52 -4.46 0.28 -5.74
C LEU A 52 -5.82 0.00 -6.40
N ASN A 53 -6.62 -0.90 -5.79
CA ASN A 53 -8.02 -1.13 -6.11
C ASN A 53 -8.86 -1.05 -4.82
N ALA A 54 -9.81 -0.13 -4.73
CA ALA A 54 -10.65 0.06 -3.56
C ALA A 54 -12.04 -0.62 -3.66
N ALA A 55 -12.29 -1.40 -4.71
CA ALA A 55 -13.56 -2.09 -4.88
C ALA A 55 -13.77 -3.16 -3.78
N ALA A 56 -14.97 -3.22 -3.23
CA ALA A 56 -15.32 -4.14 -2.15
C ALA A 56 -15.20 -5.61 -2.60
N GLY A 57 -14.61 -6.46 -1.77
CA GLY A 57 -14.39 -7.88 -2.06
C GLY A 57 -13.35 -8.18 -3.15
N GLU A 58 -12.77 -7.16 -3.80
CA GLU A 58 -11.73 -7.35 -4.80
C GLU A 58 -10.34 -7.44 -4.16
N GLN A 59 -9.42 -8.11 -4.84
CA GLN A 59 -8.02 -8.11 -4.45
C GLN A 59 -7.34 -6.79 -4.81
N SER A 60 -6.43 -6.34 -3.94
CA SER A 60 -5.65 -5.13 -4.14
C SER A 60 -4.19 -5.31 -3.70
N ILE A 61 -3.33 -4.47 -4.29
CA ILE A 61 -2.03 -4.13 -3.75
C ILE A 61 -2.22 -2.97 -2.80
N TYR A 62 -1.61 -3.04 -1.62
CA TYR A 62 -1.59 -1.96 -0.65
C TYR A 62 -0.23 -1.28 -0.68
N GLU A 63 -0.24 0.04 -0.86
CA GLU A 63 0.92 0.89 -0.61
C GLU A 63 0.77 1.54 0.76
N VAL A 64 1.73 1.28 1.63
CA VAL A 64 1.75 1.82 2.99
C VAL A 64 3.00 2.68 3.15
N THR A 65 2.81 3.96 3.43
CA THR A 65 3.90 4.85 3.85
C THR A 65 3.80 5.09 5.35
N LEU A 66 4.90 4.91 6.06
CA LEU A 66 4.97 5.07 7.50
C LEU A 66 6.20 5.86 7.93
N VAL A 67 6.09 6.50 9.09
CA VAL A 67 7.19 7.22 9.75
C VAL A 67 7.23 6.74 11.20
N SER A 68 8.41 6.33 11.65
CA SER A 68 8.68 5.95 13.05
C SER A 68 9.50 7.04 13.73
N SER A 69 9.22 7.32 15.00
CA SER A 69 10.09 8.21 15.82
C SER A 69 11.44 7.59 16.15
N GLN A 70 11.60 6.27 15.98
CA GLN A 70 12.78 5.50 16.37
C GLN A 70 13.43 4.83 15.16
N ASN A 71 14.74 4.57 15.27
CA ASN A 71 15.50 3.86 14.25
C ASN A 71 14.92 2.45 14.01
N MET A 72 14.90 2.02 12.76
CA MET A 72 14.52 0.66 12.35
C MET A 72 15.77 -0.15 11.99
N LEU A 73 16.01 -1.23 12.72
CA LEU A 73 17.17 -2.10 12.60
C LEU A 73 16.99 -3.12 11.46
N PRO A 74 18.06 -3.70 10.89
CA PRO A 74 17.98 -4.70 9.82
C PRO A 74 17.21 -5.98 10.12
N ASN A 75 16.83 -6.25 11.38
CA ASN A 75 16.05 -7.42 11.81
C ASN A 75 14.64 -7.06 12.33
N ASP A 76 14.25 -5.78 12.26
CA ASP A 76 12.95 -5.33 12.73
C ASP A 76 11.82 -5.82 11.82
N ARG A 77 10.61 -5.86 12.39
CA ARG A 77 9.39 -6.30 11.71
C ARG A 77 8.42 -5.15 11.55
N LEU A 78 7.73 -5.08 10.43
CA LEU A 78 6.54 -4.28 10.20
C LEU A 78 5.32 -5.19 10.32
N VAL A 79 4.37 -4.83 11.17
CA VAL A 79 3.14 -5.59 11.40
C VAL A 79 1.96 -4.71 11.00
N PHE A 80 1.16 -5.20 10.09
CA PHE A 80 -0.04 -4.54 9.57
C PHE A 80 -1.27 -5.32 10.01
N GLN A 81 -2.10 -4.70 10.83
CA GLN A 81 -3.34 -5.28 11.33
C GLN A 81 -4.53 -4.79 10.48
N PHE A 82 -5.23 -5.74 9.89
CA PHE A 82 -6.41 -5.49 9.06
C PHE A 82 -7.68 -5.60 9.91
N PRO A 83 -8.65 -4.68 9.73
CA PRO A 83 -9.96 -4.80 10.35
C PRO A 83 -10.68 -6.09 9.93
N SER A 84 -11.67 -6.49 10.72
CA SER A 84 -12.55 -7.61 10.35
C SER A 84 -13.18 -7.40 8.97
N GLY A 85 -13.23 -8.47 8.18
CA GLY A 85 -13.86 -8.47 6.86
C GLY A 85 -12.91 -8.24 5.69
N PHE A 86 -11.66 -7.85 5.95
CA PHE A 86 -10.56 -8.02 5.00
C PHE A 86 -10.03 -9.47 5.05
N ASP A 87 -9.30 -9.88 4.00
CA ASP A 87 -8.50 -11.10 4.01
C ASP A 87 -7.12 -10.86 3.41
N ALA A 88 -6.10 -10.84 4.27
CA ALA A 88 -4.71 -10.67 3.87
C ALA A 88 -3.93 -12.00 3.75
N SER A 89 -4.58 -13.15 3.85
CA SER A 89 -3.91 -14.46 3.80
C SER A 89 -3.27 -14.77 2.44
N GLY A 90 -3.66 -14.06 1.38
CA GLY A 90 -3.07 -14.17 0.04
C GLY A 90 -1.72 -13.45 -0.14
N VAL A 91 -1.26 -12.69 0.86
CA VAL A 91 -0.01 -11.92 0.79
C VAL A 91 1.18 -12.87 0.86
N LEU A 92 1.88 -13.03 -0.26
CA LEU A 92 3.08 -13.87 -0.36
C LEU A 92 4.35 -13.07 -0.62
N VAL A 93 4.20 -11.84 -1.11
CA VAL A 93 5.31 -10.97 -1.51
C VAL A 93 5.09 -9.55 -1.01
N ALA A 94 6.19 -8.93 -0.60
CA ALA A 94 6.24 -7.53 -0.24
C ALA A 94 7.56 -6.93 -0.72
N SER A 95 7.58 -5.63 -0.97
CA SER A 95 8.78 -4.90 -1.33
C SER A 95 8.79 -3.51 -0.71
N ALA A 96 9.99 -3.03 -0.38
CA ALA A 96 10.19 -1.63 -0.10
C ALA A 96 10.24 -0.86 -1.43
N ILE A 97 9.55 0.26 -1.48
CA ILE A 97 9.57 1.20 -2.60
C ILE A 97 10.56 2.33 -2.31
N SER A 98 10.64 2.76 -1.04
CA SER A 98 11.58 3.78 -0.59
C SER A 98 11.82 3.72 0.92
N GLY A 99 12.91 4.32 1.38
CA GLY A 99 13.20 4.53 2.80
C GLY A 99 13.79 3.33 3.55
N ILE A 100 13.79 2.14 2.94
CA ILE A 100 14.51 0.95 3.40
C ILE A 100 15.42 0.48 2.28
N ASP A 101 16.67 0.14 2.62
CA ASP A 101 17.57 -0.65 1.80
C ASP A 101 17.58 -2.12 2.27
N GLY A 102 18.04 -3.03 1.41
CA GLY A 102 17.94 -4.48 1.69
C GLY A 102 16.55 -5.05 1.43
N GLY A 103 16.30 -6.26 1.91
CA GLY A 103 15.09 -7.03 1.60
C GLY A 103 14.04 -7.04 2.71
N LEU A 104 12.81 -7.34 2.29
CA LEU A 104 11.67 -7.62 3.15
C LEU A 104 11.14 -9.02 2.84
N ILE A 105 10.84 -9.79 3.89
CA ILE A 105 10.27 -11.13 3.80
C ILE A 105 8.90 -11.10 4.45
N VAL A 106 7.90 -11.66 3.79
CA VAL A 106 6.60 -11.92 4.43
C VAL A 106 6.78 -13.11 5.37
N THR A 107 6.78 -12.85 6.67
CA THR A 107 6.98 -13.87 7.70
C THR A 107 5.67 -14.42 8.28
N SER A 108 4.58 -13.68 8.13
CA SER A 108 3.23 -14.14 8.45
C SER A 108 2.22 -13.38 7.59
N ALA A 109 1.22 -14.10 7.12
CA ALA A 109 0.06 -13.53 6.44
C ALA A 109 -1.18 -14.35 6.85
N THR A 110 -2.11 -13.70 7.53
CA THR A 110 -3.38 -14.28 7.97
C THR A 110 -4.52 -13.41 7.47
N THR A 111 -5.77 -13.76 7.77
CA THR A 111 -6.93 -12.95 7.37
C THR A 111 -6.85 -11.51 7.91
N SER A 112 -6.30 -11.32 9.12
CA SER A 112 -6.28 -10.03 9.82
C SER A 112 -4.88 -9.44 10.02
N GLU A 113 -3.81 -10.09 9.57
CA GLU A 113 -2.45 -9.63 9.86
C GLU A 113 -1.47 -9.95 8.73
N VAL A 114 -0.60 -8.99 8.42
CA VAL A 114 0.60 -9.17 7.61
C VAL A 114 1.82 -8.77 8.44
N ILE A 115 2.80 -9.67 8.56
CA ILE A 115 4.09 -9.39 9.20
C ILE A 115 5.18 -9.44 8.13
N LEU A 116 5.81 -8.31 7.87
CA LEU A 116 7.02 -8.19 7.06
C LEU A 116 8.23 -8.12 7.99
N THR A 117 9.24 -8.93 7.77
CA THR A 117 10.50 -8.88 8.53
C THR A 117 11.61 -8.45 7.59
N ARG A 118 12.45 -7.51 8.02
CA ARG A 118 13.69 -7.22 7.29
C ARG A 118 14.60 -8.44 7.30
N ASP A 119 15.25 -8.70 6.18
CA ASP A 119 16.03 -9.93 5.97
C ASP A 119 17.46 -9.90 6.53
N ASN A 120 17.77 -8.98 7.44
CA ASN A 120 19.11 -8.65 7.93
C ASN A 120 20.06 -8.01 6.91
N THR A 121 19.57 -7.67 5.71
CA THR A 121 20.35 -6.88 4.74
C THR A 121 20.00 -5.39 4.82
N GLY A 122 20.90 -4.56 4.28
CA GLY A 122 20.80 -3.11 4.34
C GLY A 122 21.24 -2.52 5.69
N ASN A 123 21.07 -1.21 5.82
CA ASN A 123 21.48 -0.42 6.96
C ASN A 123 20.32 -0.15 7.92
N THR A 124 20.67 0.27 9.14
CA THR A 124 19.70 0.85 10.07
C THR A 124 19.08 2.10 9.44
N VAL A 125 17.75 2.14 9.40
CA VAL A 125 17.00 3.32 8.94
C VAL A 125 16.80 4.26 10.11
N ALA A 126 17.18 5.53 9.95
CA ALA A 126 17.05 6.52 11.00
C ALA A 126 15.58 6.82 11.33
N GLY A 127 15.29 7.13 12.59
CA GLY A 127 14.00 7.68 12.98
C GLY A 127 13.63 8.92 12.15
N SER A 128 12.34 9.16 12.00
CA SER A 128 11.72 10.18 11.15
C SER A 128 11.92 9.98 9.64
N THR A 129 12.56 8.90 9.20
CA THR A 129 12.60 8.53 7.79
C THR A 129 11.23 8.02 7.33
N SER A 130 10.77 8.51 6.18
CA SER A 130 9.57 7.99 5.52
C SER A 130 9.89 6.68 4.79
N ILE A 131 9.19 5.63 5.15
CA ILE A 131 9.32 4.28 4.59
C ILE A 131 8.06 3.98 3.80
N THR A 132 8.20 3.55 2.54
CA THR A 132 7.06 3.11 1.72
C THR A 132 7.24 1.65 1.35
N VAL A 133 6.24 0.82 1.66
CA VAL A 133 6.21 -0.60 1.30
C VAL A 133 4.98 -0.91 0.47
N ARG A 134 5.08 -1.93 -0.39
CA ARG A 134 3.95 -2.52 -1.09
C ARG A 134 3.86 -4.00 -0.79
N PHE A 135 2.64 -4.48 -0.63
CA PHE A 135 2.32 -5.90 -0.57
C PHE A 135 0.97 -6.16 -1.23
N GLY A 136 0.87 -7.30 -1.91
CA GLY A 136 -0.25 -7.63 -2.81
C GLY A 136 -1.17 -8.70 -2.28
N ASN A 137 -2.28 -8.92 -2.99
CA ASN A 137 -3.25 -10.00 -2.75
C ASN A 137 -4.00 -9.90 -1.41
N VAL A 138 -4.32 -8.68 -0.98
CA VAL A 138 -5.28 -8.47 0.10
C VAL A 138 -6.67 -8.33 -0.50
N THR A 139 -7.61 -9.15 -0.07
CA THR A 139 -9.03 -9.02 -0.42
C THR A 139 -9.65 -7.93 0.44
N ASN A 140 -10.24 -6.93 -0.20
CA ASN A 140 -10.89 -5.81 0.46
C ASN A 140 -12.14 -6.22 1.22
N HIS A 141 -12.51 -5.43 2.23
CA HIS A 141 -13.79 -5.59 2.92
C HIS A 141 -14.97 -5.59 1.94
N THR A 142 -15.96 -6.45 2.21
CA THR A 142 -17.13 -6.64 1.36
C THR A 142 -18.29 -5.69 1.66
N THR A 143 -18.21 -4.87 2.73
CA THR A 143 -19.30 -3.96 3.16
C THR A 143 -18.84 -2.57 3.56
#